data_AF-A0A1I5TK12-F1
#
_entry.id   AF-A0A1I5TK12-F1
#
_cell.length_a   1.000
_cell.length_b   1.000
_cell.length_c   1.000
_cell.angle_alpha   90.00
_cell.angle_beta   90.00
_cell.angle_gamma   90.00
#
_symmetry.space_group_name_H-M   'P 1'
#
loop_
_entity.id
_entity.type
_entity.pdbx_description
1 polymer ?
#
loop_
_entity_poly.entity_id
_entity_poly.type
_entity_poly.pdbx_seq_one_letter_code
_entity_poly.pdbx_strand_id
1 'polypeptide(L)'
;MSKDYNKNHNRNQKPNSSDSISKIADKYTPAIKNMLLFEESSTAEIKAGIESIKSLMEKNSGITAHQIRNIFSLIKDLKEKDAVKKLNELQLLRPKLAYIGARQKDDDGKIIITVLDDVIKSIDLSQDKEKISKKINGLHYIMESMVAYHKFYSKD
;
A
#
# COMPACT_ATOMS: atom_id res chain seq x y z
N MET A 1 -9.02 34.88 50.02
CA MET A 1 -9.44 33.48 50.24
C MET A 1 -10.18 33.00 49.00
N SER A 2 -9.69 31.89 48.43
CA SER A 2 -10.32 31.04 47.40
C SER A 2 -10.40 31.56 45.96
N LYS A 3 -10.05 30.80 44.93
CA LYS A 3 -9.41 29.46 44.80
C LYS A 3 -8.97 29.36 43.33
N ASP A 4 -7.69 29.08 43.10
CA ASP A 4 -7.14 28.72 41.80
C ASP A 4 -7.82 27.46 41.27
N TYR A 5 -8.40 27.54 40.06
CA TYR A 5 -8.83 26.36 39.31
C TYR A 5 -7.83 26.07 38.20
N ASN A 6 -6.73 25.41 38.58
CA ASN A 6 -5.82 24.76 37.64
C ASN A 6 -6.45 23.43 37.19
N LYS A 7 -7.06 23.42 35.99
CA LYS A 7 -7.65 22.21 35.41
C LYS A 7 -6.64 21.53 34.49
N ASN A 8 -5.71 20.78 35.08
CA ASN A 8 -4.83 19.86 34.37
C ASN A 8 -5.66 18.83 33.58
N HIS A 9 -5.84 19.04 32.28
CA HIS A 9 -6.36 18.03 31.36
C HIS A 9 -5.18 17.22 30.82
N ASN A 10 -4.77 16.22 31.60
CA ASN A 10 -3.94 15.14 31.10
C ASN A 10 -4.79 14.27 30.17
N ARG A 11 -4.96 14.71 28.91
CA ARG A 11 -5.60 13.91 27.85
C ARG A 11 -4.61 12.83 27.45
N ASN A 12 -4.76 11.64 28.04
CA ASN A 12 -4.32 10.40 27.40
C ASN A 12 -5.05 10.30 26.06
N GLN A 13 -4.43 10.83 25.00
CA GLN A 13 -4.93 10.70 23.63
C GLN A 13 -4.84 9.22 23.27
N LYS A 14 -5.99 8.54 23.18
CA LYS A 14 -6.07 7.26 22.47
C LYS A 14 -5.45 7.48 21.09
N PRO A 15 -4.53 6.60 20.63
CA PRO A 15 -3.95 6.74 19.31
C PRO A 15 -5.08 6.84 18.28
N ASN A 16 -4.98 7.84 17.40
CA ASN A 16 -5.98 8.05 16.35
C ASN A 16 -6.04 6.78 15.48
N SER A 17 -7.22 6.35 15.04
CA SER A 17 -7.39 5.12 14.23
C SER A 17 -6.48 5.17 12.97
N SER A 18 -6.31 6.36 12.39
CA SER A 18 -5.36 6.60 11.29
C SER A 18 -3.91 6.27 11.66
N ASP A 19 -3.46 6.62 12.86
CA ASP A 19 -2.08 6.36 13.30
C ASP A 19 -1.84 4.87 13.50
N SER A 20 -2.86 4.13 13.93
CA SER A 20 -2.79 2.68 14.07
C SER A 20 -2.72 1.98 12.71
N ILE A 21 -3.52 2.43 11.74
CA ILE A 21 -3.49 1.90 10.36
C ILE A 21 -2.11 2.12 9.73
N SER A 22 -1.58 3.35 9.80
CA SER A 22 -0.25 3.66 9.23
C SER A 22 0.85 2.82 9.87
N LYS A 23 0.85 2.67 11.21
CA LYS A 23 1.83 1.81 11.90
C LYS A 23 1.77 0.35 11.46
N ILE A 24 0.57 -0.17 11.20
CA ILE A 24 0.41 -1.55 10.71
C ILE A 24 0.91 -1.63 9.26
N ALA A 25 0.58 -0.66 8.41
CA ALA A 25 1.05 -0.62 7.02
C ALA A 25 2.60 -0.54 6.95
N ASP A 26 3.21 0.32 7.77
CA ASP A 26 4.67 0.52 7.87
C ASP A 26 5.43 -0.78 8.17
N LYS A 27 4.79 -1.76 8.81
CA LYS A 27 5.39 -3.08 9.07
C LYS A 27 5.63 -3.86 7.78
N TYR A 28 4.76 -3.73 6.77
CA TYR A 28 4.83 -4.52 5.53
C TYR A 28 5.53 -3.76 4.41
N THR A 29 5.34 -2.44 4.36
CA THR A 29 5.78 -1.58 3.26
C THR A 29 7.26 -1.71 2.88
N PRO A 30 8.24 -1.75 3.81
CA PRO A 30 9.65 -1.79 3.44
C PRO A 30 10.05 -3.04 2.63
N ALA A 31 9.64 -4.23 3.08
CA ALA A 31 9.96 -5.48 2.39
C ALA A 31 9.27 -5.57 1.02
N ILE A 32 8.03 -5.06 0.92
CA ILE A 32 7.29 -5.01 -0.33
C ILE A 32 7.93 -4.02 -1.31
N LYS A 33 8.41 -2.86 -0.84
CA LYS A 33 9.10 -1.86 -1.67
C LYS A 33 10.36 -2.41 -2.34
N ASN A 34 11.10 -3.29 -1.67
CA ASN A 34 12.29 -3.90 -2.26
C ASN A 34 11.93 -4.69 -3.55
N MET A 35 10.74 -5.28 -3.62
CA MET A 35 10.29 -5.99 -4.83
C MET A 35 10.01 -5.08 -6.04
N LEU A 36 9.96 -3.75 -5.87
CA LEU A 36 9.81 -2.84 -7.01
C LEU A 36 10.95 -2.99 -8.02
N LEU A 37 12.15 -3.35 -7.57
CA LEU A 37 13.31 -3.61 -8.42
C LEU A 37 13.70 -5.08 -8.33
N PHE A 38 12.74 -6.00 -8.52
CA PHE A 38 12.97 -7.44 -8.35
C PHE A 38 14.12 -8.01 -9.20
N GLU A 39 14.40 -7.45 -10.38
CA GLU A 39 15.52 -7.85 -11.24
C GLU A 39 16.89 -7.53 -10.61
N GLU A 40 16.95 -6.53 -9.73
CA GLU A 40 18.15 -6.06 -9.03
C GLU A 40 18.16 -6.51 -7.57
N SER A 41 17.05 -7.09 -7.09
CA SER A 41 16.89 -7.57 -5.72
C SER A 41 17.53 -8.93 -5.54
N SER A 42 18.11 -9.15 -4.37
CA SER A 42 18.56 -10.48 -3.97
C SER A 42 17.38 -11.43 -3.78
N THR A 43 17.62 -12.74 -3.91
CA THR A 43 16.63 -13.77 -3.62
C THR A 43 16.07 -13.66 -2.19
N ALA A 44 16.87 -13.19 -1.23
CA ALA A 44 16.44 -12.98 0.14
C ALA A 44 15.43 -11.83 0.26
N GLU A 45 15.66 -10.71 -0.43
CA GLU A 45 14.74 -9.58 -0.46
C GLU A 45 13.42 -9.94 -1.15
N ILE A 46 13.48 -10.68 -2.26
CA ILE A 46 12.27 -11.17 -2.95
C ILE A 46 11.45 -12.07 -2.02
N LYS A 47 12.09 -13.02 -1.33
CA LYS A 47 11.41 -13.89 -0.35
C LYS A 47 10.77 -13.10 0.79
N ALA A 48 11.48 -12.12 1.34
CA ALA A 48 10.97 -11.27 2.41
C ALA A 48 9.76 -10.45 1.97
N GLY A 49 9.79 -9.91 0.75
CA GLY A 49 8.66 -9.21 0.15
C GLY A 49 7.44 -10.12 -0.05
N ILE A 50 7.65 -11.33 -0.61
CA ILE A 50 6.59 -12.32 -0.81
C ILE A 50 5.95 -12.73 0.53
N GLU A 51 6.74 -13.06 1.56
CA GLU A 51 6.20 -13.39 2.88
C GLU A 51 5.47 -12.20 3.53
N SER A 52 5.92 -10.98 3.26
CA SER A 52 5.22 -9.77 3.72
C SER A 52 3.88 -9.58 3.02
N ILE A 53 3.79 -9.79 1.70
CA ILE A 53 2.53 -9.77 0.94
C ILE A 53 1.59 -10.86 1.47
N LYS A 54 2.10 -12.07 1.62
CA LYS A 54 1.35 -13.21 2.14
C LYS A 54 0.77 -12.91 3.53
N SER A 55 1.59 -12.42 4.46
CA SER A 55 1.12 -12.07 5.82
C SER A 55 0.15 -10.89 5.81
N LEU A 56 0.35 -9.90 4.93
CA LEU A 56 -0.58 -8.79 4.75
C LEU A 56 -1.95 -9.28 4.29
N MET A 57 -2.00 -10.12 3.25
CA MET A 57 -3.26 -10.65 2.70
C MET A 57 -3.96 -11.62 3.65
N GLU A 58 -3.22 -12.46 4.37
CA GLU A 58 -3.78 -13.38 5.37
C GLU A 58 -4.45 -12.64 6.54
N LYS A 59 -3.83 -11.55 7.01
CA LYS A 59 -4.29 -10.83 8.21
C LYS A 59 -5.33 -9.75 7.93
N ASN A 60 -5.53 -9.36 6.67
CA ASN A 60 -6.40 -8.25 6.28
C ASN A 60 -7.39 -8.74 5.21
N SER A 61 -8.34 -9.58 5.62
CA SER A 61 -9.28 -10.24 4.69
C SER A 61 -10.58 -9.45 4.47
N GLY A 62 -10.76 -8.31 5.15
CA GLY A 62 -11.94 -7.45 5.03
C GLY A 62 -12.20 -6.86 3.62
N ILE A 63 -11.16 -6.78 2.77
CA ILE A 63 -11.33 -6.37 1.38
C ILE A 63 -11.76 -7.56 0.51
N THR A 64 -12.72 -7.34 -0.38
CA THR A 64 -13.18 -8.38 -1.33
C THR A 64 -12.21 -8.56 -2.49
N ALA A 65 -12.18 -9.75 -3.08
CA ALA A 65 -11.37 -10.02 -4.27
C ALA A 65 -11.76 -9.12 -5.44
N HIS A 66 -13.04 -8.73 -5.55
CA HIS A 66 -13.51 -7.78 -6.55
C HIS A 66 -12.89 -6.39 -6.35
N GLN A 67 -12.79 -5.88 -5.12
CA GLN A 67 -12.18 -4.59 -4.85
C GLN A 67 -10.67 -4.58 -5.16
N ILE A 68 -9.93 -5.62 -4.76
CA ILE A 68 -8.49 -5.73 -5.09
C ILE A 68 -8.31 -5.81 -6.61
N ARG A 69 -9.10 -6.64 -7.30
CA ARG A 69 -9.03 -6.75 -8.77
C ARG A 69 -9.34 -5.44 -9.47
N ASN A 70 -10.34 -4.69 -9.01
CA ASN A 70 -10.65 -3.37 -9.55
C ASN A 70 -9.49 -2.39 -9.39
N ILE A 71 -8.84 -2.38 -8.21
CA ILE A 71 -7.63 -1.57 -7.99
C ILE A 71 -6.51 -1.99 -8.96
N PHE A 72 -6.27 -3.29 -9.09
CA PHE A 72 -5.26 -3.83 -9.99
C PHE A 72 -5.52 -3.46 -11.45
N SER A 73 -6.76 -3.59 -11.94
CA SER A 73 -7.14 -3.21 -13.29
C SER A 73 -6.79 -1.75 -13.60
N LEU A 74 -7.00 -0.82 -12.64
CA LEU A 74 -6.65 0.58 -12.85
C LEU A 74 -5.16 0.80 -13.12
N ILE A 75 -4.30 0.04 -12.43
CA ILE A 75 -2.85 0.13 -12.59
C ILE A 75 -2.40 -0.59 -13.86
N LYS A 76 -2.95 -1.78 -14.11
CA LYS A 76 -2.62 -2.61 -15.29
C LYS A 76 -3.04 -1.95 -16.60
N ASP A 77 -4.14 -1.21 -16.60
CA ASP A 77 -4.71 -0.56 -17.79
C ASP A 77 -3.98 0.73 -18.18
N LEU A 78 -2.88 1.10 -17.48
CA LEU A 78 -2.00 2.20 -17.88
C LEU A 78 -1.28 1.84 -19.19
N LYS A 79 -1.74 2.44 -20.31
CA LYS A 79 -1.28 2.15 -21.68
C LYS A 79 -0.10 2.99 -22.14
N GLU A 80 0.24 4.04 -21.39
CA GLU A 80 1.34 4.93 -21.75
C GLU A 80 2.68 4.17 -21.80
N LYS A 81 3.47 4.46 -22.84
CA LYS A 81 4.75 3.81 -23.13
C LYS A 81 5.93 4.62 -22.59
N ASP A 82 5.82 5.94 -22.51
CA ASP A 82 6.85 6.76 -21.86
C ASP A 82 6.75 6.61 -20.34
N ALA A 83 7.85 6.19 -19.71
CA ALA A 83 7.89 5.88 -18.29
C ALA A 83 7.50 7.08 -17.40
N VAL A 84 7.85 8.31 -17.79
CA VAL A 84 7.53 9.52 -17.03
C VAL A 84 6.05 9.82 -17.11
N LYS A 85 5.47 9.79 -18.31
CA LYS A 85 4.03 9.99 -18.48
C LYS A 85 3.22 8.90 -17.79
N LYS A 86 3.66 7.63 -17.90
CA LYS A 86 3.03 6.49 -17.21
C LYS A 86 3.09 6.66 -15.69
N LEU A 87 4.21 7.15 -15.16
CA LEU A 87 4.33 7.47 -13.74
C LEU A 87 3.35 8.58 -13.34
N ASN A 88 3.19 9.64 -14.14
CA ASN A 88 2.22 10.68 -13.86
C ASN A 88 0.79 10.13 -13.80
N GLU A 89 0.40 9.27 -14.75
CA GLU A 89 -0.91 8.60 -14.72
C GLU A 89 -1.07 7.74 -13.45
N LEU A 90 -0.03 7.00 -13.07
CA LEU A 90 -0.03 6.20 -11.85
C LEU A 90 -0.20 7.07 -10.59
N GLN A 91 0.48 8.21 -10.50
CA GLN A 91 0.33 9.14 -9.38
C GLN A 91 -1.09 9.72 -9.30
N LEU A 92 -1.75 9.95 -10.44
CA LEU A 92 -3.14 10.41 -10.51
C LEU A 92 -4.16 9.36 -10.04
N LEU A 93 -3.77 8.08 -9.90
CA LEU A 93 -4.62 7.05 -9.32
C LEU A 93 -4.66 7.12 -7.79
N ARG A 94 -3.67 7.73 -7.13
CA ARG A 94 -3.56 7.76 -5.66
C ARG A 94 -4.77 8.40 -4.96
N PRO A 95 -5.33 9.54 -5.42
CA PRO A 95 -6.58 10.08 -4.86
C PRO A 95 -7.75 9.09 -4.94
N LYS A 96 -7.82 8.30 -6.02
CA LYS A 96 -8.85 7.26 -6.17
C LYS A 96 -8.62 6.10 -5.19
N LEU A 97 -7.37 5.71 -4.95
CA LEU A 97 -7.03 4.73 -3.92
C LEU A 97 -7.44 5.24 -2.53
N ALA A 98 -7.09 6.49 -2.20
CA ALA A 98 -7.49 7.12 -0.94
C ALA A 98 -9.01 7.11 -0.73
N TYR A 99 -9.77 7.41 -1.78
CA TYR A 99 -11.23 7.32 -1.75
C TYR A 99 -11.75 5.89 -1.53
N ILE A 100 -11.15 4.89 -2.20
CA ILE A 100 -11.51 3.48 -1.98
C ILE A 100 -11.19 3.07 -0.54
N GLY A 101 -10.07 3.54 0.03
CA GLY A 101 -9.67 3.31 1.41
C GLY A 101 -10.64 3.92 2.41
N ALA A 102 -11.00 5.19 2.21
CA ALA A 102 -11.97 5.89 3.06
C ALA A 102 -13.36 5.24 3.06
N ARG A 103 -13.70 4.47 2.02
CA ARG A 103 -14.98 3.74 1.92
C ARG A 103 -14.95 2.34 2.53
N GLN A 104 -13.80 1.83 2.95
CA GLN A 104 -13.73 0.55 3.64
C GLN A 104 -14.36 0.68 5.02
N LYS A 105 -15.22 -0.28 5.36
CA LYS A 105 -15.90 -0.31 6.66
C LYS A 105 -14.97 -0.80 7.76
N ASP A 106 -14.05 -1.70 7.41
CA ASP A 106 -13.00 -2.22 8.28
C ASP A 106 -11.67 -1.50 8.07
N ASP A 107 -10.75 -1.73 9.00
CA ASP A 107 -9.39 -1.21 8.91
C ASP A 107 -8.50 -2.09 8.01
N ASP A 108 -8.86 -3.37 7.80
CA ASP A 108 -8.15 -4.31 6.93
C ASP A 108 -7.96 -3.75 5.51
N GLY A 109 -9.05 -3.31 4.88
CA GLY A 109 -9.00 -2.73 3.54
C GLY A 109 -8.22 -1.42 3.51
N LYS A 110 -8.29 -0.62 4.59
CA LYS A 110 -7.51 0.63 4.70
C LYS A 110 -6.02 0.34 4.78
N ILE A 111 -5.60 -0.65 5.57
CA ILE A 111 -4.19 -1.06 5.71
C ILE A 111 -3.62 -1.48 4.35
N ILE A 112 -4.34 -2.32 3.60
CA ILE A 112 -3.92 -2.76 2.26
C ILE A 112 -3.74 -1.58 1.31
N ILE A 113 -4.69 -0.63 1.33
CA ILE A 113 -4.67 0.54 0.47
C ILE A 113 -3.55 1.51 0.87
N THR A 114 -3.28 1.67 2.17
CA THR A 114 -2.15 2.46 2.68
C THR A 114 -0.82 1.87 2.22
N VAL A 115 -0.62 0.56 2.35
CA VAL A 115 0.59 -0.12 1.85
C VAL A 115 0.77 0.14 0.35
N LEU A 116 -0.31 -0.01 -0.43
CA LEU A 116 -0.24 0.22 -1.88
C LEU A 116 0.08 1.68 -2.23
N ASP A 117 -0.55 2.65 -1.57
CA ASP A 117 -0.27 4.08 -1.77
C ASP A 117 1.18 4.40 -1.46
N ASP A 118 1.73 3.86 -0.36
CA ASP A 118 3.12 4.09 0.04
C ASP A 118 4.13 3.45 -0.92
N VAL A 119 3.81 2.28 -1.47
CA VAL A 119 4.61 1.63 -2.52
C VAL A 119 4.60 2.50 -3.77
N ILE A 120 3.44 2.94 -4.26
CA ILE A 120 3.33 3.81 -5.44
C ILE A 120 4.06 5.15 -5.22
N LYS A 121 3.91 5.76 -4.04
CA LYS A 121 4.57 7.02 -3.67
C LYS A 121 6.09 6.93 -3.73
N SER A 122 6.68 5.74 -3.52
CA SER A 122 8.13 5.52 -3.61
C SER A 122 8.68 5.38 -5.03
N ILE A 123 7.80 5.43 -6.04
CA ILE A 123 8.15 5.56 -7.45
C ILE A 123 8.06 7.05 -7.77
N ASP A 124 9.20 7.70 -7.98
CA ASP A 124 9.27 9.14 -8.19
C ASP A 124 10.20 9.51 -9.36
N LEU A 125 10.18 10.80 -9.72
CA LEU A 125 10.96 11.37 -10.82
C LEU A 125 12.41 11.68 -10.46
N SER A 126 12.86 11.40 -9.23
CA SER A 126 14.28 11.54 -8.88
C SER A 126 15.15 10.46 -9.55
N GLN A 127 14.51 9.49 -10.20
CA GLN A 127 15.15 8.34 -10.83
C GLN A 127 15.15 8.46 -12.35
N ASP A 128 16.10 7.79 -13.00
CA ASP A 128 16.13 7.71 -14.45
C ASP A 128 14.91 6.94 -15.00
N LYS A 129 14.63 7.15 -16.30
CA LYS A 129 13.47 6.56 -16.97
C LYS A 129 13.46 5.03 -16.95
N GLU A 130 14.62 4.40 -17.03
CA GLU A 130 14.74 2.94 -17.03
C GLU A 130 14.32 2.39 -15.67
N LYS A 131 14.84 2.99 -14.60
CA LYS A 131 14.52 2.62 -13.23
C LYS A 131 13.04 2.85 -12.89
N ILE A 132 12.43 3.93 -13.37
CA ILE A 132 10.98 4.15 -13.25
C ILE A 132 10.21 3.01 -13.93
N SER A 133 10.59 2.64 -15.16
CA SER A 133 9.96 1.56 -15.91
C SER A 133 10.05 0.22 -15.16
N LYS A 134 11.25 -0.13 -14.66
CA LYS A 134 11.48 -1.33 -13.84
C LYS A 134 10.61 -1.33 -12.58
N LYS A 135 10.54 -0.20 -11.87
CA LYS A 135 9.67 -0.05 -10.68
C LYS A 135 8.20 -0.24 -10.98
N ILE A 136 7.70 0.29 -12.09
CA ILE A 136 6.30 0.10 -12.51
C ILE A 136 6.04 -1.38 -12.84
N ASN A 137 6.99 -2.07 -13.48
CA ASN A 137 6.88 -3.51 -13.72
C ASN A 137 6.90 -4.30 -12.40
N GLY A 138 7.78 -3.96 -11.46
CA GLY A 138 7.80 -4.56 -10.11
C GLY A 138 6.47 -4.34 -9.36
N LEU A 139 5.85 -3.17 -9.51
CA LEU A 139 4.52 -2.90 -8.96
C LEU A 139 3.46 -3.87 -9.53
N HIS A 140 3.52 -4.21 -10.82
CA HIS A 140 2.60 -5.21 -11.38
C HIS A 140 2.78 -6.58 -10.71
N TYR A 141 4.02 -7.04 -10.51
CA TYR A 141 4.29 -8.31 -9.82
C TYR A 141 3.81 -8.31 -8.36
N ILE A 142 4.00 -7.19 -7.64
CA ILE A 142 3.49 -7.01 -6.29
C ILE A 142 1.96 -7.15 -6.28
N MET A 143 1.27 -6.45 -7.19
CA MET A 143 -0.19 -6.48 -7.27
C MET A 143 -0.73 -7.86 -7.66
N GLU A 144 -0.10 -8.55 -8.61
CA GLU A 144 -0.46 -9.92 -8.98
C GLU A 144 -0.28 -10.88 -7.79
N SER A 145 0.80 -10.72 -7.03
CA SER A 145 1.06 -11.49 -5.81
C SER A 145 -0.01 -11.22 -4.75
N MET A 146 -0.40 -9.96 -4.54
CA MET A 146 -1.48 -9.60 -3.62
C MET A 146 -2.82 -10.24 -4.03
N VAL A 147 -3.19 -10.18 -5.31
CA VAL A 147 -4.40 -10.85 -5.84
C VAL A 147 -4.34 -12.36 -5.61
N ALA A 148 -3.18 -12.99 -5.87
CA ALA A 148 -3.00 -14.43 -5.73
C ALA A 148 -3.13 -14.88 -4.27
N TYR A 149 -2.43 -14.21 -3.35
CA TYR A 149 -2.51 -14.57 -1.92
C TYR A 149 -3.85 -14.20 -1.30
N HIS A 150 -4.47 -13.08 -1.71
CA HIS A 150 -5.83 -12.77 -1.29
C HIS A 150 -6.78 -13.88 -1.69
N LYS A 151 -6.73 -14.35 -2.95
CA LYS A 151 -7.54 -15.49 -3.41
C LYS A 151 -7.22 -16.77 -2.64
N PHE A 152 -5.95 -17.02 -2.31
CA PHE A 152 -5.52 -18.22 -1.58
C PHE A 152 -6.10 -18.27 -0.15
N TYR A 153 -6.17 -17.12 0.53
CA TYR A 153 -6.69 -17.02 1.90
C TYR A 153 -8.18 -16.72 1.99
N SER A 154 -8.77 -16.19 0.92
CA SER A 154 -10.22 -16.02 0.81
C SER A 154 -10.86 -17.39 0.74
N LYS A 155 -11.66 -17.70 1.76
CA LYS A 155 -12.60 -18.82 1.72
C LYS A 155 -13.79 -18.38 0.85
N ASP A 156 -13.60 -18.35 -0.46
CA ASP A 156 -14.73 -18.34 -1.40
C ASP A 156 -15.49 -19.68 -1.30
#